data_AF-A0A3R7RNJ2-F1
#
_entry.id   AF-A0A3R7RNJ2-F1
#
_cell.length_a   1.000
_cell.length_b   1.000
_cell.length_c   1.000
_cell.angle_alpha   90.00
_cell.angle_beta   90.00
_cell.angle_gamma   90.00
#
_symmetry.space_group_name_H-M   'P 1'
#
loop_
_entity.id
_entity.type
_entity.pdbx_description
1 polymer ?
#
loop_
_entity_poly.entity_id
_entity_poly.type
_entity_poly.pdbx_seq_one_letter_code
_entity_poly.pdbx_strand_id
1 'polypeptide(L)'
;MNRWNRILLCVVSTVATGLVVCPGAQAVMFTVRPGTVFAKKPSYRAADRLSIEAIDTVVEGPALEQKDKFCLYSLFDRQGKALTPKRAWIPCYSIDKMFLTP
;
A
#
# COMPACT_ATOMS: atom_id res chain seq x y z
N MET A 1 8.60 -5.15 29.08
CA MET A 1 8.81 -6.19 28.05
C MET A 1 9.14 -5.51 26.73
N ASN A 2 10.44 -5.54 26.40
CA ASN A 2 11.14 -5.47 25.09
C ASN A 2 10.63 -4.43 24.07
N ARG A 3 11.25 -3.28 23.75
CA ARG A 3 12.67 -2.83 23.66
C ARG A 3 13.57 -3.78 22.84
N TRP A 4 13.52 -3.64 21.52
CA TRP A 4 14.57 -4.05 20.57
C TRP A 4 14.92 -2.80 19.73
N ASN A 5 16.05 -2.14 20.03
CA ASN A 5 17.34 -2.24 19.33
C ASN A 5 17.28 -1.53 17.96
N ARG A 6 17.38 -0.20 17.88
CA ARG A 6 18.60 0.64 17.95
C ARG A 6 19.73 0.16 17.04
N ILE A 7 20.14 1.08 16.15
CA ILE A 7 21.43 1.24 15.48
C ILE A 7 21.49 0.74 14.01
N LEU A 8 21.02 1.60 13.08
CA LEU A 8 21.57 1.65 11.72
C LEU A 8 22.96 2.32 11.82
N LEU A 9 24.01 1.52 11.93
CA LEU A 9 25.39 1.97 11.80
C LEU A 9 25.74 1.94 10.30
N CYS A 10 25.60 3.08 9.63
CA CYS A 10 26.30 3.32 8.36
C CYS A 10 27.76 3.66 8.69
N VAL A 11 28.60 2.64 8.91
CA VAL A 11 30.05 2.83 8.96
C VAL A 11 30.55 2.95 7.53
N VAL A 12 30.78 4.19 7.12
CA VAL A 12 31.43 4.54 5.85
C VAL A 12 32.94 4.40 6.08
N SER A 13 33.53 3.28 5.65
CA SER A 13 34.97 3.25 5.37
C SER A 13 35.21 3.79 3.96
N THR A 14 36.21 4.65 3.90
CA THR A 14 36.54 5.63 2.87
C THR A 14 36.95 5.01 1.53
N VAL A 15 36.78 5.80 0.47
CA VAL A 15 37.36 5.69 -0.89
C VAL A 15 36.52 4.95 -1.94
N ALA A 16 35.50 5.65 -2.45
CA ALA A 16 35.19 5.82 -3.87
C ALA A 16 33.85 6.56 -3.92
N THR A 17 33.84 7.76 -4.50
CA THR A 17 32.68 8.65 -4.60
C THR A 17 31.64 8.09 -5.59
N GLY A 18 31.03 6.96 -5.26
CA GLY A 18 29.83 6.46 -5.91
C GLY A 18 28.64 7.19 -5.29
N LEU A 19 28.04 8.11 -6.03
CA LEU A 19 26.69 8.61 -5.74
C LEU A 19 25.75 7.42 -5.64
N VAL A 20 25.48 6.96 -4.41
CA VAL A 20 24.37 6.06 -4.13
C VAL A 20 23.11 6.88 -4.31
N VAL A 21 22.65 6.99 -5.55
CA VAL A 21 21.30 7.43 -5.87
C VAL A 21 20.39 6.31 -5.33
N CYS A 22 19.90 6.45 -4.10
CA CYS A 22 18.73 5.70 -3.68
C CYS A 22 17.63 6.09 -4.66
N PRO A 23 17.14 5.19 -5.54
CA PRO A 23 15.99 5.51 -6.35
C PRO A 23 14.88 5.84 -5.36
N GLY A 24 14.42 7.10 -5.36
CA GLY A 24 13.26 7.49 -4.56
C GLY A 24 12.17 6.51 -4.93
N ALA A 25 11.67 5.75 -3.95
CA ALA A 25 10.55 4.85 -4.17
C ALA A 25 9.39 5.73 -4.65
N GLN A 26 9.15 5.74 -5.96
CA GLN A 26 8.05 6.48 -6.54
C GLN A 26 6.78 5.74 -6.11
N ALA A 27 5.97 6.38 -5.28
CA ALA A 27 4.67 5.87 -4.91
C ALA A 27 3.83 5.76 -6.19
N VAL A 28 3.46 4.53 -6.55
CA VAL A 28 2.67 4.26 -7.76
C VAL A 28 1.22 4.08 -7.36
N MET A 29 0.31 4.71 -8.08
CA MET A 29 -1.11 4.51 -7.86
C MET A 29 -1.69 3.44 -8.79
N PHE A 30 -2.61 2.63 -8.26
CA PHE A 30 -3.25 1.54 -8.98
C PHE A 30 -4.77 1.62 -8.85
N THR A 31 -5.48 1.24 -9.91
CA THR A 31 -6.92 0.99 -9.85
C THR A 31 -7.21 -0.38 -9.28
N VAL A 32 -8.38 -0.51 -8.67
CA VAL A 32 -8.87 -1.77 -8.12
C VAL A 32 -9.94 -2.35 -9.06
N ARG A 33 -9.95 -3.67 -9.26
CA ARG A 33 -10.94 -4.36 -10.10
C ARG A 33 -12.37 -4.09 -9.60
N PRO A 34 -13.35 -3.89 -10.49
CA PRO A 34 -14.76 -3.80 -10.11
C PRO A 34 -15.21 -5.01 -9.27
N GLY A 35 -16.08 -4.78 -8.28
CA GLY A 35 -16.56 -5.83 -7.38
C GLY A 35 -15.55 -6.31 -6.33
N THR A 36 -14.39 -5.64 -6.21
CA THR A 36 -13.42 -5.97 -5.16
C THR A 36 -14.00 -5.76 -3.78
N VAL A 37 -13.68 -6.72 -2.91
CA VAL A 37 -14.06 -6.68 -1.49
C VAL A 37 -13.04 -5.86 -0.72
N PHE A 38 -13.50 -4.80 -0.09
CA PHE A 38 -12.74 -4.06 0.92
C PHE A 38 -13.12 -4.57 2.31
N ALA A 39 -12.12 -4.85 3.15
CA ALA A 39 -12.34 -5.40 4.48
C ALA A 39 -11.49 -4.71 5.56
N LYS A 40 -12.00 -4.68 6.79
CA LYS A 40 -11.30 -4.17 7.99
C LYS A 40 -10.16 -5.11 8.42
N LYS A 41 -10.25 -6.38 8.07
CA LYS A 41 -9.33 -7.47 8.40
C LYS A 41 -9.14 -8.36 7.16
N PRO A 42 -8.06 -9.15 7.06
CA PRO A 42 -7.84 -10.07 5.93
C PRO A 42 -8.84 -11.22 5.98
N SER A 43 -10.04 -11.01 5.44
CA SER A 43 -11.20 -11.88 5.62
C SER A 43 -12.24 -11.64 4.53
N TYR A 44 -12.91 -12.71 4.09
CA TYR A 44 -14.07 -12.63 3.18
C TYR A 44 -15.41 -12.53 3.94
N ARG A 45 -15.40 -12.50 5.28
CA ARG A 45 -16.62 -12.46 6.09
C ARG A 45 -17.37 -11.15 5.87
N ALA A 46 -18.69 -11.24 5.72
CA ALA A 46 -19.54 -10.06 5.52
C ALA A 46 -19.43 -9.03 6.66
N ALA A 47 -19.25 -9.48 7.91
CA ALA A 47 -19.10 -8.61 9.07
C ALA A 47 -17.83 -7.71 9.02
N ASP A 48 -16.79 -8.15 8.31
CA ASP A 48 -15.54 -7.39 8.16
C ASP A 48 -15.56 -6.48 6.91
N ARG A 49 -16.57 -6.59 6.05
CA ARG A 49 -16.67 -5.82 4.80
C ARG A 49 -16.88 -4.33 5.06
N LEU A 50 -16.25 -3.53 4.23
CA LEU A 50 -16.40 -2.08 4.17
C LEU A 50 -17.29 -1.72 2.98
N SER A 51 -18.19 -0.75 3.18
CA SER A 51 -19.02 -0.20 2.11
C SER A 51 -18.23 0.86 1.36
N ILE A 52 -17.38 0.41 0.42
CA ILE A 52 -16.53 1.26 -0.42
C ILE A 52 -16.74 0.87 -1.88
N GLU A 53 -16.94 1.85 -2.74
CA GLU A 53 -17.12 1.61 -4.16
C GLU A 53 -15.78 1.48 -4.88
N ALA A 54 -15.53 0.30 -5.45
CA ALA A 54 -14.27 0.00 -6.15
C ALA A 54 -14.02 0.90 -7.36
N ILE A 55 -15.08 1.38 -8.03
CA ILE A 55 -14.99 2.12 -9.29
C ILE A 55 -14.26 3.46 -9.14
N ASP A 56 -14.40 4.10 -7.98
CA ASP A 56 -13.80 5.40 -7.68
C ASP A 56 -12.62 5.31 -6.72
N THR A 57 -12.24 4.09 -6.33
CA THR A 57 -11.14 3.85 -5.39
C THR A 57 -9.85 3.52 -6.13
N VAL A 58 -8.79 4.21 -5.73
CA VAL A 58 -7.42 3.92 -6.13
C VAL A 58 -6.57 3.62 -4.90
N VAL A 59 -5.49 2.88 -5.11
CA VAL A 59 -4.59 2.46 -4.04
C VAL A 59 -3.15 2.83 -4.36
N GLU A 60 -2.44 3.28 -3.34
CA GLU A 60 -1.00 3.54 -3.43
C GLU A 60 -0.23 2.23 -3.18
N GLY A 61 0.62 1.85 -4.12
CA GLY A 61 1.52 0.72 -3.99
C GLY A 61 2.97 1.13 -3.73
N PRO A 62 3.80 0.19 -3.23
CA PRO A 62 3.47 -1.22 -2.95
C PRO A 62 2.55 -1.39 -1.72
N ALA A 63 2.00 -2.60 -1.52
CA ALA A 63 1.16 -2.88 -0.36
C ALA A 63 1.90 -2.59 0.95
N LEU A 64 1.19 -2.03 1.93
CA LEU A 64 1.73 -1.73 3.25
C LEU A 64 2.01 -3.00 4.05
N GLU A 65 1.12 -3.99 3.90
CA GLU A 65 1.21 -5.30 4.57
C GLU A 65 0.58 -6.36 3.67
N GLN A 66 1.11 -7.58 3.70
CA GLN A 66 0.48 -8.74 3.10
C GLN A 66 0.23 -9.79 4.18
N LYS A 67 -0.99 -10.32 4.21
CA LYS A 67 -1.38 -11.42 5.09
C LYS A 67 -2.30 -12.38 4.35
N ASP A 68 -1.89 -13.64 4.29
CA ASP A 68 -2.54 -14.67 3.49
C ASP A 68 -2.70 -14.24 2.02
N LYS A 69 -3.95 -14.14 1.54
CA LYS A 69 -4.30 -13.69 0.19
C LYS A 69 -4.71 -12.22 0.12
N PHE A 70 -4.56 -11.48 1.22
CA PHE A 70 -4.98 -10.09 1.33
C PHE A 70 -3.78 -9.16 1.47
N CYS A 71 -3.91 -7.99 0.87
CA CYS A 71 -2.94 -6.91 0.88
C CYS A 71 -3.60 -5.66 1.46
N LEU A 72 -2.91 -5.00 2.39
CA LEU A 72 -3.33 -3.77 3.02
C LEU A 72 -2.82 -2.59 2.20
N TYR A 73 -3.72 -1.72 1.77
CA TYR A 73 -3.37 -0.53 1.01
C TYR A 73 -3.93 0.74 1.65
N SER A 74 -3.28 1.87 1.36
CA SER A 74 -3.86 3.20 1.51
C SER A 74 -4.91 3.44 0.41
N LEU A 75 -6.07 3.95 0.78
CA LEU A 75 -7.19 4.20 -0.12
C LEU A 75 -7.32 5.68 -0.45
N PHE A 76 -7.45 5.99 -1.72
CA PHE A 76 -7.68 7.33 -2.24
C PHE A 76 -8.83 7.33 -3.24
N ASP A 77 -9.41 8.49 -3.50
CA ASP A 77 -10.23 8.70 -4.68
C ASP A 77 -9.35 8.99 -5.91
N ARG A 78 -9.97 9.08 -7.09
CA ARG A 78 -9.28 9.41 -8.34
C ARG A 78 -8.62 10.79 -8.37
N GLN A 79 -8.94 11.67 -7.41
CA GLN A 79 -8.36 13.01 -7.26
C GLN A 79 -7.17 13.00 -6.28
N GLY A 80 -6.82 11.83 -5.73
CA GLY A 80 -5.73 11.67 -4.76
C GLY A 80 -6.11 12.02 -3.32
N LYS A 81 -7.40 12.25 -3.02
CA LYS A 81 -7.86 12.52 -1.66
C LYS A 81 -8.05 11.21 -0.91
N ALA A 82 -7.51 11.13 0.29
CA ALA A 82 -7.64 9.95 1.14
C ALA A 82 -9.11 9.67 1.49
N LEU A 83 -9.53 8.41 1.33
CA LEU A 83 -10.88 7.96 1.66
C LEU A 83 -11.04 7.71 3.17
N THR A 84 -12.29 7.54 3.61
CA THR A 84 -12.61 7.06 4.96
C THR A 84 -13.35 5.72 4.84
N PRO A 85 -12.77 4.62 5.34
CA PRO A 85 -11.49 4.51 6.03
C PRO A 85 -10.28 4.73 5.10
N LYS A 86 -9.16 5.19 5.68
CA LYS A 86 -7.92 5.49 4.93
C LYS A 86 -7.21 4.24 4.40
N ARG A 87 -7.52 3.08 4.96
CA ARG A 87 -6.87 1.80 4.62
C ARG A 87 -7.89 0.67 4.63
N ALA A 88 -7.67 -0.32 3.77
CA ALA A 88 -8.44 -1.55 3.77
C ALA A 88 -7.61 -2.72 3.28
N TRP A 89 -8.00 -3.91 3.74
CA TRP A 89 -7.55 -5.17 3.17
C TRP A 89 -8.37 -5.47 1.93
N ILE A 90 -7.68 -5.75 0.82
CA ILE A 90 -8.27 -6.26 -0.42
C ILE A 90 -7.54 -7.53 -0.83
N PRO A 91 -8.16 -8.44 -1.59
CA PRO A 91 -7.44 -9.56 -2.17
C PRO A 91 -6.27 -9.07 -3.04
N CYS A 92 -5.08 -9.62 -2.88
CA CYS A 92 -3.89 -9.09 -3.59
C CYS A 92 -4.02 -9.17 -5.12
N TYR A 93 -4.84 -10.10 -5.64
CA TYR A 93 -5.12 -10.25 -7.07
C TYR A 93 -6.11 -9.20 -7.62
N SER A 94 -6.69 -8.36 -6.76
CA SER A 94 -7.69 -7.35 -7.14
C SER A 94 -7.08 -6.07 -7.71
N ILE A 95 -5.76 -5.93 -7.74
CA ILE A 95 -5.10 -4.81 -8.42
C ILE A 95 -5.26 -4.98 -9.94
N ASP A 96 -5.61 -3.89 -10.63
CA ASP A 96 -5.86 -3.92 -12.07
C ASP A 96 -4.77 -3.21 -12.87
N LYS A 97 -4.79 -1.88 -12.92
CA LYS A 97 -3.89 -1.07 -13.76
C LYS A 97 -3.15 -0.04 -12.94
N MET A 98 -1.87 0.13 -13.26
CA MET A 98 -1.10 1.30 -12.85
C MET A 98 -1.66 2.53 -13.55
N PHE A 99 -1.82 3.63 -12.83
CA PHE A 99 -2.07 4.94 -13.43
C PHE A 99 -1.10 5.96 -12.84
N LEU A 100 -0.64 6.86 -13.69
CA LEU A 100 0.13 8.02 -13.23
C LEU A 100 -0.88 9.05 -12.75
N THR A 101 -0.82 9.39 -11.46
CA THR A 101 -1.44 10.63 -10.99
C THR A 101 -0.78 11.80 -11.72
N PRO A 102 -1.58 12.73 -12.30
CA PRO A 102 -1.05 13.90 -12.98
C PRO A 102 -0.24 14.81 -12.04
#